data_AF-R0A7G7-F1
#
_entry.id   AF-R0A7G7-F1
#
_cell.length_a   1.000
_cell.length_b   1.000
_cell.length_c   1.000
_cell.angle_alpha   90.00
_cell.angle_beta   90.00
_cell.angle_gamma   90.00
#
_symmetry.space_group_name_H-M   'P 1'
#
loop_
_entity.id
_entity.type
_entity.pdbx_description
1 polymer ?
#
loop_
_entity_poly.entity_id
_entity_poly.type
_entity_poly.pdbx_seq_one_letter_code
_entity_poly.pdbx_strand_id
1 'polypeptide(L)'
;MKSNLFTLLSIPELPTNRNYWIVRSNGGIFYDDFVMHDYIAISWDYVTTNIMCNESEATIRAIIESQEKVNPSHDGEDDTLDSEERGTKSKITTIFNKLQRFINEFSVNDIVLVPSKDSDRISIGVIKSTVYEDSQYVQNYLSEDPNTELTLCPYFKRRKVQWIKHLTKQTADIYLMKAFNSQHALSKMNDYAPYIDRTIYPIYKKNDEVHSTLHAGHPNGMSLKELSDLALNLNSAIADISEQCELPIKEKEIQVKLNIHSPGLIELIGYGAAAGVFVSILMFSINHLINGGKLNLSFKKDDKGNIDFSVDAETKGLKGRAEERKKLELKEQAQMATLIKELDVKNPELISDVLFHYNRQSNQIDELENTEKKEE
;
A
#
# COMPACT_ATOMS: atom_id res chain seq x y z
N MET A 1 -16.71 1.05 28.21
CA MET A 1 -16.26 0.07 27.21
C MET A 1 -14.73 0.21 27.17
N LYS A 2 -13.98 -0.83 27.54
CA LYS A 2 -12.51 -0.73 27.72
C LYS A 2 -11.85 -0.52 26.36
N SER A 3 -11.39 0.69 26.07
CA SER A 3 -10.65 0.98 24.84
C SER A 3 -9.20 0.57 25.03
N ASN A 4 -8.74 -0.46 24.30
CA ASN A 4 -7.32 -0.75 24.16
C ASN A 4 -6.65 0.42 23.40
N LEU A 5 -5.44 0.82 23.76
CA LEU A 5 -4.68 1.89 23.10
C LEU A 5 -4.66 1.72 21.57
N PHE A 6 -4.53 0.49 21.07
CA PHE A 6 -4.55 0.22 19.63
C PHE A 6 -5.89 0.60 18.99
N THR A 7 -7.00 0.33 19.68
CA THR A 7 -8.34 0.73 19.21
C THR A 7 -8.53 2.24 19.25
N LEU A 8 -8.01 2.90 20.30
CA LEU A 8 -8.08 4.37 20.42
C LEU A 8 -7.28 5.07 19.31
N LEU A 9 -6.09 4.55 18.99
CA LEU A 9 -5.20 5.10 17.97
C LEU A 9 -5.50 4.56 16.56
N SER A 10 -6.55 3.76 16.39
CA SER A 10 -6.92 3.13 15.11
C SER A 10 -5.76 2.35 14.45
N ILE A 11 -4.93 1.70 15.25
CA ILE A 11 -3.80 0.90 14.76
C ILE A 11 -4.34 -0.47 14.29
N PRO A 12 -4.13 -0.85 13.02
CA PRO A 12 -4.64 -2.11 12.48
C PRO A 12 -3.88 -3.30 13.07
N GLU A 13 -4.62 -4.34 13.48
CA GLU A 13 -4.07 -5.64 13.84
C GLU A 13 -4.15 -6.58 12.63
N LEU A 14 -2.98 -6.98 12.13
CA LEU A 14 -2.87 -7.82 10.95
C LEU A 14 -2.98 -9.31 11.34
N PRO A 15 -3.72 -10.13 10.57
CA PRO A 15 -3.82 -11.55 10.81
C PRO A 15 -2.45 -12.22 10.68
N THR A 16 -2.15 -13.12 11.61
CA THR A 16 -0.87 -13.83 11.69
C THR A 16 -0.73 -14.91 10.61
N ASN A 17 -1.83 -15.51 10.18
CA ASN A 17 -1.88 -16.57 9.17
C ASN A 17 -2.36 -16.09 7.78
N ARG A 18 -2.09 -14.82 7.44
CA ARG A 18 -2.42 -14.24 6.14
C ARG A 18 -1.37 -14.62 5.10
N ASN A 19 -1.80 -15.09 3.92
CA ASN A 19 -0.89 -15.31 2.79
C ASN A 19 -0.81 -14.07 1.88
N TYR A 20 0.29 -14.00 1.15
CA TYR A 20 0.58 -12.95 0.19
C TYR A 20 0.81 -13.61 -1.16
N TRP A 21 0.19 -13.05 -2.20
CA TRP A 21 0.20 -13.62 -3.53
C TRP A 21 0.56 -12.58 -4.57
N ILE A 22 1.29 -12.99 -5.59
CA ILE A 22 1.43 -12.21 -6.82
C ILE A 22 0.62 -12.89 -7.92
N VAL A 23 -0.22 -12.11 -8.62
CA VAL A 23 -1.03 -12.56 -9.75
C VAL A 23 -0.74 -11.66 -10.93
N ARG A 24 -0.21 -12.22 -12.02
CA ARG A 24 0.02 -11.46 -13.26
C ARG A 24 -1.19 -11.57 -14.17
N SER A 25 -1.62 -10.44 -14.70
CA SER A 25 -2.75 -10.32 -15.63
C SER A 25 -2.32 -10.54 -17.10
N ASN A 26 -1.65 -11.67 -17.38
CA ASN A 26 -1.07 -12.03 -18.68
C ASN A 26 -0.17 -10.91 -19.26
N GLY A 27 1.05 -10.78 -18.74
CA GLY A 27 1.97 -9.70 -19.14
C GLY A 27 1.49 -8.29 -18.78
N GLY A 28 0.45 -8.17 -17.95
CA GLY A 28 -0.15 -6.89 -17.55
C GLY A 28 -1.31 -6.43 -18.43
N ILE A 29 -1.70 -7.21 -19.45
CA ILE A 29 -2.74 -6.85 -20.43
C ILE A 29 -4.10 -6.63 -19.75
N PHE A 30 -4.48 -7.48 -18.80
CA PHE A 30 -5.77 -7.37 -18.10
C PHE A 30 -5.69 -6.57 -16.79
N TYR A 31 -4.60 -5.82 -16.57
CA TYR A 31 -4.39 -5.09 -15.32
C TYR A 31 -5.51 -4.07 -15.06
N ASP A 32 -5.81 -3.21 -16.04
CA ASP A 32 -6.79 -2.16 -15.86
C ASP A 32 -8.19 -2.74 -15.64
N ASP A 33 -8.52 -3.86 -16.29
CA ASP A 33 -9.79 -4.57 -16.10
C ASP A 33 -9.92 -5.15 -14.68
N PHE A 34 -8.86 -5.78 -14.17
CA PHE A 34 -8.83 -6.30 -12.79
C PHE A 34 -9.00 -5.19 -11.75
N VAL A 35 -8.31 -4.06 -11.97
CA VAL A 35 -8.33 -2.94 -11.02
C VAL A 35 -9.66 -2.21 -11.06
N MET A 36 -10.20 -1.93 -12.24
CA MET A 36 -11.46 -1.20 -12.41
C MET A 36 -12.67 -1.98 -11.91
N HIS A 37 -12.63 -3.31 -12.00
CA HIS A 37 -13.77 -4.18 -11.67
C HIS A 37 -13.55 -5.05 -10.42
N ASP A 38 -12.56 -4.70 -9.58
CA ASP A 38 -12.38 -5.30 -8.26
C ASP A 38 -12.27 -6.84 -8.28
N TYR A 39 -11.51 -7.39 -9.22
CA TYR A 39 -11.32 -8.84 -9.31
C TYR A 39 -9.93 -9.25 -9.79
N ILE A 40 -9.61 -10.52 -9.57
CA ILE A 40 -8.50 -11.22 -10.20
C ILE A 40 -9.02 -12.49 -10.85
N ALA A 41 -8.37 -12.94 -11.93
CA ALA A 41 -8.71 -14.17 -12.61
C ALA A 41 -7.49 -15.00 -12.96
N ILE A 42 -7.73 -16.27 -13.27
CA ILE A 42 -6.73 -17.20 -13.79
C ILE A 42 -7.24 -17.93 -15.03
N SER A 43 -6.34 -18.18 -15.98
CA SER A 43 -6.58 -18.90 -17.23
C SER A 43 -6.94 -20.39 -17.03
N TRP A 44 -6.84 -21.19 -18.10
CA TRP A 44 -7.11 -22.64 -18.14
C TRP A 44 -8.54 -22.99 -17.75
N ASP A 45 -9.48 -22.30 -18.39
CA ASP A 45 -10.92 -22.42 -18.19
C ASP A 45 -11.50 -23.79 -18.56
N TYR A 46 -10.78 -24.59 -19.35
CA TYR A 46 -11.12 -26.00 -19.56
C TYR A 46 -11.04 -26.86 -18.28
N VAL A 47 -10.36 -26.37 -17.23
CA VAL A 47 -10.43 -26.93 -15.88
C VAL A 47 -11.29 -26.03 -15.01
N THR A 48 -12.51 -26.49 -14.73
CA THR A 48 -13.44 -25.79 -13.83
C THR A 48 -13.12 -26.10 -12.36
N THR A 49 -13.66 -25.27 -11.46
CA THR A 49 -13.67 -25.49 -10.01
C THR A 49 -14.25 -26.85 -9.66
N ASN A 50 -15.33 -27.27 -10.33
CA ASN A 50 -15.94 -28.59 -10.13
C ASN A 50 -14.97 -29.73 -10.50
N ILE A 51 -14.23 -29.61 -11.60
CA ILE A 51 -13.21 -30.59 -12.00
C ILE A 51 -12.10 -30.65 -10.94
N MET A 52 -11.59 -29.50 -10.50
CA MET A 52 -10.51 -29.45 -9.50
C MET A 52 -10.89 -30.04 -8.15
N CYS A 53 -12.15 -29.94 -7.75
CA CYS A 53 -12.61 -30.43 -6.45
C CYS A 53 -13.00 -31.91 -6.45
N ASN A 54 -13.44 -32.46 -7.59
CA ASN A 54 -14.06 -33.79 -7.65
C ASN A 54 -13.24 -34.83 -8.42
N GLU A 55 -12.32 -34.41 -9.30
CA GLU A 55 -11.51 -35.33 -10.10
C GLU A 55 -10.17 -35.65 -9.45
N SER A 56 -9.58 -36.78 -9.85
CA SER A 56 -8.24 -37.14 -9.43
C SER A 56 -7.18 -36.24 -10.08
N GLU A 57 -6.06 -36.01 -9.39
CA GLU A 57 -4.92 -35.26 -9.94
C GLU A 57 -4.45 -35.84 -11.29
N ALA A 58 -4.46 -37.17 -11.44
CA ALA A 58 -4.10 -37.83 -12.70
C ALA A 58 -5.06 -37.45 -13.84
N THR A 59 -6.37 -37.40 -13.56
CA THR A 59 -7.39 -36.98 -14.54
C THR A 59 -7.18 -35.52 -14.94
N ILE A 60 -6.97 -34.63 -13.98
CA ILE A 60 -6.80 -33.20 -14.23
C ILE A 60 -5.55 -32.95 -15.09
N ARG A 61 -4.44 -33.63 -14.78
CA ARG A 61 -3.21 -33.55 -15.58
C ARG A 61 -3.41 -34.04 -17.01
N ALA A 62 -4.20 -35.10 -17.21
CA ALA A 62 -4.53 -35.59 -18.56
C ALA A 62 -5.40 -34.59 -19.34
N ILE A 63 -6.35 -33.91 -18.68
CA ILE A 63 -7.12 -32.82 -19.30
C ILE A 63 -6.19 -31.70 -19.73
N ILE A 64 -5.31 -31.23 -18.85
CA ILE A 64 -4.31 -30.18 -19.16
C ILE A 64 -3.43 -30.60 -20.35
N GLU A 65 -2.91 -31.83 -20.34
CA GLU A 65 -2.09 -32.35 -21.44
C GLU A 65 -2.85 -32.34 -22.78
N SER A 66 -4.11 -32.77 -22.79
CA SER A 66 -4.92 -32.80 -24.01
C SER A 66 -5.16 -31.41 -24.60
N GLN A 67 -5.38 -30.40 -23.73
CA GLN A 67 -5.69 -29.04 -24.16
C GLN A 67 -4.44 -28.28 -24.60
N GLU A 68 -3.33 -28.42 -23.87
CA GLU A 68 -2.06 -27.75 -24.22
C GLU A 68 -1.44 -28.29 -25.53
N LYS A 69 -1.74 -29.54 -25.91
CA LYS A 69 -1.36 -30.08 -27.23
C LYS A 69 -2.14 -29.44 -28.39
N VAL A 70 -3.38 -29.02 -28.13
CA VAL A 70 -4.29 -28.47 -29.16
C VAL A 70 -4.14 -26.95 -29.24
N ASN A 71 -4.09 -26.28 -28.10
CA ASN A 71 -3.96 -24.84 -27.97
C ASN A 71 -2.93 -24.52 -26.88
N PRO A 72 -1.64 -24.37 -27.23
CA PRO A 72 -0.62 -24.03 -26.25
C PRO A 72 -0.95 -22.67 -25.61
N SER A 73 -1.07 -22.65 -24.28
CA SER A 73 -1.24 -21.39 -23.54
C SER A 73 0.01 -20.52 -23.73
N HIS A 74 -0.18 -19.24 -24.03
CA HIS A 74 0.90 -18.26 -24.19
C HIS A 74 1.43 -17.71 -22.83
N ASP A 75 0.91 -18.19 -21.70
CA ASP A 75 1.28 -17.77 -20.33
C ASP A 75 2.66 -18.29 -19.85
N GLY A 76 3.58 -18.61 -20.77
CA GLY A 76 4.87 -19.24 -20.50
C GLY A 76 6.03 -18.59 -21.25
N GLU A 77 6.58 -17.51 -20.70
CA GLU A 77 8.00 -17.22 -20.87
C GLU A 77 8.78 -18.13 -19.92
N ASP A 78 9.01 -19.37 -20.35
CA ASP A 78 10.16 -20.19 -19.96
C ASP A 78 10.19 -21.37 -20.93
N ASP A 79 11.14 -21.39 -21.86
CA ASP A 79 11.72 -22.62 -22.41
C ASP A 79 12.78 -22.26 -23.47
N THR A 80 13.97 -21.89 -23.01
CA THR A 80 15.17 -22.22 -23.78
C THR A 80 15.58 -23.66 -23.45
N LEU A 81 15.32 -24.57 -24.39
CA LEU A 81 16.11 -25.77 -24.72
C LEU A 81 16.36 -26.78 -23.58
N ASP A 82 15.61 -27.90 -23.54
CA ASP A 82 16.03 -29.18 -24.14
C ASP A 82 15.09 -30.33 -23.70
N SER A 83 14.64 -31.12 -24.68
CA SER A 83 13.68 -32.24 -24.63
C SER A 83 12.18 -31.87 -24.53
N GLU A 84 11.50 -31.95 -25.68
CA GLU A 84 10.06 -31.68 -25.86
C GLU A 84 9.16 -32.45 -24.87
N GLU A 85 9.56 -33.66 -24.46
CA GLU A 85 8.80 -34.46 -23.47
C GLU A 85 8.98 -34.01 -22.01
N ARG A 86 10.18 -33.53 -21.61
CA ARG A 86 10.39 -33.04 -20.23
C ARG A 86 9.81 -31.64 -20.04
N GLY A 87 9.91 -30.77 -21.04
CA GLY A 87 9.26 -29.47 -21.06
C GLY A 87 7.74 -29.58 -20.89
N THR A 88 7.11 -30.52 -21.63
CA THR A 88 5.65 -30.74 -21.56
C THR A 88 5.18 -31.21 -20.17
N LYS A 89 5.86 -32.19 -19.55
CA LYS A 89 5.50 -32.66 -18.19
C LYS A 89 5.72 -31.59 -17.12
N SER A 90 6.77 -30.78 -17.28
CA SER A 90 7.05 -29.63 -16.39
C SER A 90 5.96 -28.56 -16.52
N LYS A 91 5.53 -28.25 -17.75
CA LYS A 91 4.45 -27.29 -18.03
C LYS A 91 3.12 -27.73 -17.44
N ILE A 92 2.72 -28.99 -17.64
CA ILE A 92 1.48 -29.56 -17.06
C ILE A 92 1.49 -29.44 -15.54
N THR A 93 2.62 -29.79 -14.90
CA THR A 93 2.77 -29.68 -13.44
C THR A 93 2.66 -28.24 -12.96
N THR A 94 3.26 -27.31 -13.71
CA THR A 94 3.18 -25.88 -13.41
C THR A 94 1.76 -25.35 -13.52
N ILE A 95 1.02 -25.71 -14.58
CA ILE A 95 -0.38 -25.33 -14.76
C ILE A 95 -1.25 -25.88 -13.62
N PHE A 96 -1.12 -27.18 -13.34
CA PHE A 96 -1.84 -27.83 -12.24
C PHE A 96 -1.60 -27.13 -10.91
N ASN A 97 -0.34 -26.85 -10.57
CA ASN A 97 0.02 -26.16 -9.32
C ASN A 97 -0.55 -24.73 -9.26
N LYS A 98 -0.59 -24.01 -10.39
CA LYS A 98 -1.21 -22.67 -10.46
C LYS A 98 -2.72 -22.74 -10.18
N LEU A 99 -3.42 -23.69 -10.81
CA LEU A 99 -4.85 -23.92 -10.59
C LEU A 99 -5.14 -24.34 -9.15
N GLN A 100 -4.34 -25.27 -8.61
CA GLN A 100 -4.46 -25.74 -7.24
C GLN A 100 -4.31 -24.59 -6.24
N ARG A 101 -3.30 -23.73 -6.43
CA ARG A 101 -3.11 -22.54 -5.59
C ARG A 101 -4.32 -21.59 -5.68
N PHE A 102 -4.71 -21.20 -6.89
CA PHE A 102 -5.76 -20.22 -7.08
C PHE A 102 -7.12 -20.68 -6.59
N ILE A 103 -7.45 -21.97 -6.74
CA ILE A 103 -8.77 -22.52 -6.38
C ILE A 103 -8.80 -22.94 -4.91
N ASN A 104 -7.77 -23.66 -4.44
CA ASN A 104 -7.80 -24.32 -3.14
C ASN A 104 -6.96 -23.65 -2.04
N GLU A 105 -5.89 -22.91 -2.37
CA GLU A 105 -5.01 -22.29 -1.35
C GLU A 105 -5.38 -20.82 -1.04
N PHE A 106 -5.86 -20.06 -2.02
CA PHE A 106 -6.28 -18.68 -1.80
C PHE A 106 -7.45 -18.59 -0.81
N SER A 107 -7.28 -17.76 0.22
CA SER A 107 -8.25 -17.56 1.27
C SER A 107 -8.75 -16.11 1.31
N VAL A 108 -9.97 -15.92 1.84
CA VAL A 108 -10.49 -14.57 2.12
C VAL A 108 -9.57 -13.90 3.15
N ASN A 109 -9.30 -12.60 2.96
CA ASN A 109 -8.34 -11.78 3.71
C ASN A 109 -6.86 -11.99 3.38
N ASP A 110 -6.51 -12.86 2.42
CA ASP A 110 -5.18 -12.86 1.81
C ASP A 110 -4.91 -11.55 1.06
N ILE A 111 -3.63 -11.21 0.90
CA ILE A 111 -3.18 -10.06 0.13
C ILE A 111 -2.76 -10.51 -1.26
N VAL A 112 -3.21 -9.79 -2.28
CA VAL A 112 -2.80 -10.00 -3.67
C VAL A 112 -2.13 -8.74 -4.22
N LEU A 113 -1.05 -8.95 -4.96
CA LEU A 113 -0.34 -7.94 -5.71
C LEU A 113 -0.50 -8.25 -7.20
N VAL A 114 -0.98 -7.26 -7.96
CA VAL A 114 -1.12 -7.35 -9.41
C VAL A 114 -0.24 -6.28 -10.04
N PRO A 115 0.85 -6.64 -10.73
CA PRO A 115 1.62 -5.71 -11.52
C PRO A 115 0.95 -5.43 -12.88
N SER A 116 1.06 -4.20 -13.35
CA SER A 116 0.77 -3.85 -14.75
C SER A 116 1.89 -4.32 -15.66
N LYS A 117 1.75 -4.02 -16.96
CA LYS A 117 2.83 -4.20 -17.93
C LYS A 117 4.12 -3.54 -17.43
N ASP A 118 5.23 -4.25 -17.61
CA ASP A 118 6.59 -3.88 -17.17
C ASP A 118 6.75 -3.56 -15.66
N SER A 119 5.73 -3.94 -14.86
CA SER A 119 5.61 -3.60 -13.44
C SER A 119 5.69 -2.10 -13.14
N ASP A 120 5.24 -1.26 -14.08
CA ASP A 120 5.24 0.20 -13.91
C ASP A 120 4.29 0.64 -12.79
N ARG A 121 3.13 -0.02 -12.71
CA ARG A 121 2.13 0.14 -11.65
C ARG A 121 1.90 -1.19 -10.96
N ILE A 122 1.66 -1.16 -9.66
CA ILE A 122 1.34 -2.34 -8.85
C ILE A 122 0.12 -2.00 -8.00
N SER A 123 -0.91 -2.84 -8.09
CA SER A 123 -2.07 -2.75 -7.22
C SER A 123 -1.99 -3.80 -6.14
N ILE A 124 -2.22 -3.38 -4.89
CA ILE A 124 -2.28 -4.24 -3.72
C ILE A 124 -3.73 -4.27 -3.24
N GLY A 125 -4.27 -5.47 -3.09
CA GLY A 125 -5.65 -5.69 -2.69
C GLY A 125 -5.82 -6.82 -1.69
N VAL A 126 -6.99 -6.86 -1.05
CA VAL A 126 -7.42 -7.90 -0.12
C VAL A 126 -8.42 -8.81 -0.82
N ILE A 127 -8.23 -10.13 -0.78
CA ILE A 127 -9.19 -11.09 -1.31
C ILE A 127 -10.48 -11.06 -0.48
N LYS A 128 -11.64 -10.86 -1.15
CA LYS A 128 -12.96 -10.74 -0.52
C LYS A 128 -13.92 -11.87 -0.82
N SER A 129 -13.55 -12.82 -1.68
CA SER A 129 -14.40 -13.97 -1.98
C SER A 129 -13.60 -15.26 -2.12
N THR A 130 -14.32 -16.37 -1.95
CA THR A 130 -13.92 -17.65 -2.55
C THR A 130 -13.91 -17.53 -4.07
N VAL A 131 -13.30 -18.52 -4.75
CA VAL A 131 -13.36 -18.59 -6.21
C VAL A 131 -14.81 -18.74 -6.68
N TYR A 132 -15.14 -18.07 -7.79
CA TYR A 132 -16.40 -18.22 -8.51
C TYR A 132 -16.11 -18.29 -10.02
N GLU A 133 -17.09 -18.74 -10.79
CA GLU A 133 -17.01 -18.81 -12.25
C GLU A 133 -18.03 -17.87 -12.88
N ASP A 134 -17.57 -16.98 -13.75
CA ASP A 134 -18.40 -16.06 -14.53
C ASP A 134 -17.99 -16.10 -16.01
N SER A 135 -18.63 -16.99 -16.77
CA SER A 135 -18.37 -17.18 -18.20
C SER A 135 -19.07 -16.15 -19.09
N GLN A 136 -19.98 -15.35 -18.53
CA GLN A 136 -20.78 -14.38 -19.29
C GLN A 136 -20.26 -12.95 -19.13
N TYR A 137 -19.32 -12.69 -18.23
CA TYR A 137 -18.74 -11.37 -17.97
C TYR A 137 -18.48 -10.53 -19.22
N VAL A 138 -17.67 -11.04 -20.16
CA VAL A 138 -17.27 -10.29 -21.36
C VAL A 138 -18.48 -9.96 -22.23
N GLN A 139 -19.38 -10.92 -22.41
CA GLN A 139 -20.59 -10.74 -23.21
C GLN A 139 -21.51 -9.69 -22.58
N ASN A 140 -21.71 -9.77 -21.26
CA ASN A 140 -22.54 -8.83 -20.52
C ASN A 140 -21.97 -7.42 -20.58
N TYR A 141 -20.65 -7.27 -20.36
CA TYR A 141 -19.98 -5.97 -20.41
C TYR A 141 -20.08 -5.33 -21.80
N LEU A 142 -19.77 -6.08 -22.86
CA LEU A 142 -19.84 -5.58 -24.25
C LEU A 142 -21.27 -5.30 -24.72
N SER A 143 -22.28 -5.86 -24.05
CA SER A 143 -23.69 -5.52 -24.33
C SER A 143 -24.06 -4.14 -23.76
N GLU A 144 -23.42 -3.74 -22.66
CA GLU A 144 -23.62 -2.44 -21.99
C GLU A 144 -22.72 -1.36 -22.58
N ASP A 145 -21.45 -1.68 -22.84
CA ASP A 145 -20.46 -0.80 -23.50
C ASP A 145 -19.76 -1.52 -24.68
N PRO A 146 -20.38 -1.52 -25.87
CA PRO A 146 -19.82 -2.18 -27.05
C PRO A 146 -18.55 -1.53 -27.60
N ASN A 147 -18.26 -0.27 -27.25
CA ASN A 147 -17.16 0.51 -27.81
C ASN A 147 -16.02 0.71 -26.80
N THR A 148 -15.97 -0.09 -25.74
CA THR A 148 -14.95 0.02 -24.72
C THR A 148 -13.55 -0.19 -25.29
N GLU A 149 -12.61 0.70 -24.95
CA GLU A 149 -11.19 0.52 -25.26
C GLU A 149 -10.50 -0.40 -24.23
N LEU A 150 -11.23 -0.81 -23.18
CA LEU A 150 -10.71 -1.68 -22.14
C LEU A 150 -10.51 -3.11 -22.66
N THR A 151 -9.33 -3.66 -22.44
CA THR A 151 -9.07 -5.07 -22.75
C THR A 151 -9.64 -5.96 -21.65
N LEU A 152 -10.83 -6.51 -21.89
CA LEU A 152 -11.54 -7.37 -20.94
C LEU A 152 -10.87 -8.75 -20.81
N CYS A 153 -10.73 -9.24 -19.59
CA CYS A 153 -10.24 -10.58 -19.32
C CYS A 153 -11.32 -11.62 -19.67
N PRO A 154 -11.04 -12.58 -20.56
CA PRO A 154 -11.99 -13.63 -20.90
C PRO A 154 -12.07 -14.73 -19.84
N TYR A 155 -11.15 -14.74 -18.87
CA TYR A 155 -11.04 -15.82 -17.90
C TYR A 155 -12.22 -15.80 -16.94
N PHE A 156 -12.88 -16.95 -16.77
CA PHE A 156 -14.10 -17.01 -15.97
C PHE A 156 -13.86 -17.39 -14.52
N LYS A 157 -12.73 -18.04 -14.18
CA LYS A 157 -12.39 -18.34 -12.77
C LYS A 157 -11.86 -17.10 -12.07
N ARG A 158 -12.65 -16.54 -11.16
CA ARG A 158 -12.45 -15.21 -10.57
C ARG A 158 -12.50 -15.20 -9.06
N ARG A 159 -11.89 -14.18 -8.46
CA ARG A 159 -12.02 -13.82 -7.04
C ARG A 159 -12.20 -12.31 -6.92
N LYS A 160 -13.11 -11.88 -6.04
CA LYS A 160 -13.31 -10.46 -5.73
C LYS A 160 -12.15 -9.95 -4.88
N VAL A 161 -11.73 -8.73 -5.17
CA VAL A 161 -10.60 -8.05 -4.52
C VAL A 161 -11.04 -6.66 -4.13
N GLN A 162 -10.68 -6.23 -2.92
CA GLN A 162 -10.76 -4.82 -2.55
C GLN A 162 -9.36 -4.23 -2.66
N TRP A 163 -9.14 -3.30 -3.61
CA TRP A 163 -7.87 -2.60 -3.72
C TRP A 163 -7.69 -1.63 -2.55
N ILE A 164 -6.49 -1.64 -1.95
CA ILE A 164 -6.17 -0.84 -0.77
C ILE A 164 -4.97 0.08 -0.98
N LYS A 165 -4.13 -0.20 -1.99
CA LYS A 165 -3.00 0.65 -2.33
C LYS A 165 -2.57 0.46 -3.78
N HIS A 166 -2.15 1.56 -4.41
CA HIS A 166 -1.50 1.54 -5.72
C HIS A 166 -0.10 2.12 -5.58
N LEU A 167 0.87 1.46 -6.20
CA LEU A 167 2.27 1.84 -6.19
C LEU A 167 2.75 2.04 -7.62
N THR A 168 3.72 2.91 -7.81
CA THR A 168 4.55 2.94 -9.01
C THR A 168 5.92 2.35 -8.73
N LYS A 169 6.64 1.95 -9.78
CA LYS A 169 8.02 1.45 -9.72
C LYS A 169 8.98 2.33 -8.90
N GLN A 170 8.77 3.65 -8.90
CA GLN A 170 9.60 4.63 -8.17
C GLN A 170 9.27 4.67 -6.67
N THR A 171 8.02 4.38 -6.31
CA THR A 171 7.53 4.41 -4.91
C THR A 171 7.58 3.05 -4.22
N ALA A 172 7.73 1.97 -4.99
CA ALA A 172 7.76 0.62 -4.46
C ALA A 172 9.09 0.33 -3.76
N ASP A 173 9.02 -0.43 -2.66
CA ASP A 173 10.19 -0.91 -1.95
C ASP A 173 11.11 -1.73 -2.87
N ILE A 174 12.42 -1.50 -2.81
CA ILE A 174 13.40 -2.19 -3.67
C ILE A 174 13.36 -3.72 -3.50
N TYR A 175 13.09 -4.22 -2.29
CA TYR A 175 12.97 -5.65 -2.03
C TYR A 175 11.68 -6.21 -2.63
N LEU A 176 10.60 -5.43 -2.60
CA LEU A 176 9.37 -5.77 -3.28
C LEU A 176 9.58 -5.78 -4.81
N MET A 177 10.37 -4.85 -5.34
CA MET A 177 10.71 -4.78 -6.76
C MET A 177 11.47 -6.00 -7.27
N LYS A 178 12.39 -6.54 -6.48
CA LYS A 178 13.07 -7.81 -6.81
C LYS A 178 12.10 -8.97 -6.96
N ALA A 179 11.04 -9.00 -6.16
CA ALA A 179 10.06 -10.07 -6.20
C ALA A 179 9.26 -10.09 -7.53
N PHE A 180 9.03 -8.91 -8.12
CA PHE A 180 8.37 -8.76 -9.43
C PHE A 180 9.24 -9.18 -10.62
N ASN A 181 10.54 -9.46 -10.43
CA ASN A 181 11.40 -9.99 -11.51
C ASN A 181 11.14 -11.48 -11.80
N SER A 182 10.50 -12.23 -10.88
CA SER A 182 10.14 -13.62 -11.16
C SER A 182 9.08 -13.68 -12.26
N GLN A 183 9.25 -14.36 -13.39
CA GLN A 183 8.28 -14.34 -14.51
C GLN A 183 7.01 -15.19 -14.29
N HIS A 184 6.86 -15.86 -13.14
CA HIS A 184 5.74 -16.78 -12.92
C HIS A 184 4.38 -16.08 -12.79
N ALA A 185 3.37 -16.54 -13.53
CA ALA A 185 2.03 -15.93 -13.52
C ALA A 185 1.35 -15.87 -12.14
N LEU A 186 1.63 -16.84 -11.26
CA LEU A 186 1.09 -16.92 -9.90
C LEU A 186 2.18 -17.41 -8.95
N SER A 187 2.44 -16.70 -7.86
CA SER A 187 3.42 -17.13 -6.85
C SER A 187 3.07 -16.68 -5.45
N LYS A 188 3.56 -17.43 -4.46
CA LYS A 188 3.43 -17.10 -3.04
C LYS A 188 4.54 -16.12 -2.66
N MET A 189 4.19 -15.09 -1.90
CA MET A 189 5.02 -13.93 -1.58
C MET A 189 5.22 -13.75 -0.08
N ASN A 190 5.02 -14.80 0.71
CA ASN A 190 5.09 -14.73 2.17
C ASN A 190 6.47 -14.29 2.68
N ASP A 191 7.55 -14.63 1.96
CA ASP A 191 8.90 -14.16 2.29
C ASP A 191 9.05 -12.64 2.17
N TYR A 192 8.17 -12.01 1.40
CA TYR A 192 8.10 -10.56 1.24
C TYR A 192 7.04 -9.89 2.12
N ALA A 193 6.34 -10.65 2.97
CA ALA A 193 5.25 -10.13 3.81
C ALA A 193 5.63 -8.89 4.63
N PRO A 194 6.80 -8.82 5.31
CA PRO A 194 7.17 -7.62 6.06
C PRO A 194 7.30 -6.38 5.17
N TYR A 195 7.83 -6.54 3.94
CA TYR A 195 7.98 -5.44 2.98
C TYR A 195 6.62 -5.00 2.41
N ILE A 196 5.69 -5.93 2.23
CA ILE A 196 4.33 -5.64 1.76
C ILE A 196 3.55 -4.92 2.87
N ASP A 197 3.54 -5.46 4.09
CA ASP A 197 2.79 -4.92 5.22
C ASP A 197 3.22 -3.49 5.55
N ARG A 198 4.53 -3.24 5.63
CA ARG A 198 5.08 -1.89 5.89
C ARG A 198 4.86 -0.91 4.74
N THR A 199 4.66 -1.43 3.52
CA THR A 199 4.27 -0.59 2.39
C THR A 199 2.80 -0.21 2.50
N ILE A 200 1.92 -1.10 2.98
CA ILE A 200 0.48 -0.81 3.11
C ILE A 200 0.22 0.10 4.31
N TYR A 201 0.79 -0.23 5.47
CA TYR A 201 0.47 0.38 6.76
C TYR A 201 1.69 1.09 7.37
N PRO A 202 1.61 2.42 7.61
CA PRO A 202 2.67 3.16 8.29
C PRO A 202 2.95 2.65 9.71
N ILE A 203 1.90 2.20 10.42
CA ILE A 203 1.97 1.53 11.71
C ILE A 203 0.96 0.37 11.74
N TYR A 204 1.36 -0.77 12.29
CA TYR A 204 0.49 -1.94 12.43
C TYR A 204 0.97 -2.88 13.54
N LYS A 205 0.04 -3.64 14.11
CA LYS A 205 0.34 -4.76 15.02
C LYS A 205 0.30 -6.06 14.23
N LYS A 206 1.28 -6.93 14.40
CA LYS A 206 1.28 -8.29 13.84
C LYS A 206 1.92 -9.23 14.85
N ASN A 207 1.25 -10.34 15.16
CA ASN A 207 1.60 -11.16 16.33
C ASN A 207 1.64 -10.28 17.61
N ASP A 208 2.69 -10.40 18.40
CA ASP A 208 2.95 -9.59 19.60
C ASP A 208 3.94 -8.43 19.34
N GLU A 209 4.11 -8.05 18.07
CA GLU A 209 5.01 -6.98 17.62
C GLU A 209 4.22 -5.80 17.05
N VAL A 210 4.67 -4.59 17.34
CA VAL A 210 4.17 -3.36 16.70
C VAL A 210 5.26 -2.83 15.80
N HIS A 211 4.94 -2.73 14.52
CA HIS A 211 5.83 -2.21 13.49
C HIS A 211 5.42 -0.80 13.13
N SER A 212 6.40 0.07 12.94
CA SER A 212 6.19 1.37 12.36
C SER A 212 7.29 1.75 11.37
N THR A 213 6.92 2.48 10.32
CA THR A 213 7.85 3.00 9.33
C THR A 213 7.88 4.51 9.27
N LEU A 214 9.09 5.02 9.12
CA LEU A 214 9.39 6.43 8.89
C LEU A 214 10.24 6.51 7.62
N HIS A 215 9.83 7.38 6.71
CA HIS A 215 10.63 7.72 5.54
C HIS A 215 11.58 8.83 5.95
N ALA A 216 12.88 8.56 5.95
CA ALA A 216 13.90 9.50 6.38
C ALA A 216 15.01 9.59 5.34
N GLY A 217 15.44 10.81 5.06
CA GLY A 217 16.55 11.09 4.16
C GLY A 217 16.23 12.19 3.15
N HIS A 218 17.23 12.99 2.87
CA HIS A 218 17.24 13.92 1.74
C HIS A 218 17.61 13.14 0.47
N PRO A 219 17.32 13.67 -0.74
CA PRO A 219 17.78 13.07 -2.00
C PRO A 219 19.30 12.81 -2.07
N ASN A 220 20.09 13.44 -1.19
CA ASN A 220 21.55 13.34 -1.11
C ASN A 220 22.05 12.42 0.01
N GLY A 221 21.16 11.66 0.67
CA GLY A 221 21.48 10.79 1.79
C GLY A 221 21.35 11.46 3.17
N MET A 222 21.65 10.70 4.22
CA MET A 222 21.69 11.14 5.62
C MET A 222 23.14 11.15 6.10
N SER A 223 23.56 12.22 6.77
CA SER A 223 24.90 12.31 7.36
C SER A 223 25.02 11.45 8.63
N LEU A 224 26.24 11.05 8.97
CA LEU A 224 26.52 10.30 10.20
C LEU A 224 26.07 11.06 11.46
N LYS A 225 26.17 12.40 11.44
CA LYS A 225 25.72 13.25 12.53
C LYS A 225 24.21 13.18 12.69
N GLU A 226 23.44 13.35 11.61
CA GLU A 226 21.98 13.24 11.66
C GLU A 226 21.51 11.86 12.12
N LEU A 227 22.20 10.80 11.70
CA LEU A 227 21.90 9.44 12.18
C LEU A 227 22.19 9.30 13.69
N SER A 228 23.30 9.84 14.16
CA SER A 228 23.68 9.82 15.58
C SER A 228 22.68 10.62 16.42
N ASP A 229 22.31 11.82 15.96
CA ASP A 229 21.34 12.69 16.62
C ASP A 229 19.96 12.01 16.67
N LEU A 230 19.54 11.35 15.59
CA LEU A 230 18.30 10.57 15.56
C LEU A 230 18.33 9.45 16.61
N ALA A 231 19.41 8.67 16.66
CA ALA A 231 19.54 7.58 17.62
C ALA A 231 19.50 8.08 19.08
N LEU A 232 20.20 9.18 19.37
CA LEU A 232 20.19 9.81 20.69
C LEU A 232 18.79 10.32 21.06
N ASN A 233 18.13 11.04 20.15
CA ASN A 233 16.79 11.56 20.38
C ASN A 233 15.76 10.45 20.59
N LEU A 234 15.86 9.34 19.86
CA LEU A 234 14.99 8.18 20.07
C LEU A 234 15.22 7.56 21.45
N ASN A 235 16.47 7.39 21.89
CA ASN A 235 16.77 6.88 23.23
C ASN A 235 16.27 7.81 24.33
N SER A 236 16.44 9.13 24.18
CA SER A 236 15.87 10.11 25.11
C SER A 236 14.35 10.02 25.16
N ALA A 237 13.68 9.93 24.01
CA ALA A 237 12.22 9.77 23.97
C ALA A 237 11.74 8.48 24.67
N ILE A 238 12.50 7.38 24.57
CA ILE A 238 12.20 6.13 25.29
C ILE A 238 12.24 6.37 26.79
N ALA A 239 13.29 7.00 27.30
CA ALA A 239 13.43 7.31 28.72
C ALA A 239 12.31 8.23 29.21
N ASP A 240 12.04 9.31 28.49
CA ASP A 240 11.01 10.30 28.84
C ASP A 240 9.62 9.67 28.90
N ILE A 241 9.25 8.86 27.89
CA ILE A 241 7.94 8.18 27.87
C ILE A 241 7.89 7.10 28.95
N SER A 242 8.97 6.34 29.16
CA SER A 242 9.05 5.32 30.21
C SER A 242 8.80 5.91 31.60
N GLU A 243 9.37 7.08 31.88
CA GLU A 243 9.21 7.79 33.15
C GLU A 243 7.80 8.41 33.28
N GLN A 244 7.38 9.20 32.29
CA GLN A 244 6.09 9.89 32.32
C GLN A 244 4.89 8.94 32.35
N CYS A 245 5.03 7.77 31.73
CA CYS A 245 3.97 6.78 31.63
C CYS A 245 4.09 5.66 32.67
N GLU A 246 5.10 5.67 33.55
CA GLU A 246 5.38 4.55 34.47
C GLU A 246 5.41 3.18 33.76
N LEU A 247 5.88 3.16 32.51
CA LEU A 247 5.97 1.97 31.67
C LEU A 247 7.43 1.53 31.64
N PRO A 248 7.81 0.45 32.35
CA PRO A 248 9.20 0.00 32.39
C PRO A 248 9.58 -0.64 31.05
N ILE A 249 10.00 0.19 30.08
CA ILE A 249 10.46 -0.25 28.77
C ILE A 249 11.95 -0.57 28.87
N LYS A 250 12.35 -1.79 28.52
CA LYS A 250 13.78 -2.11 28.43
C LYS A 250 14.29 -1.74 27.05
N GLU A 251 15.49 -1.15 26.98
CA GLU A 251 16.09 -0.70 25.71
C GLU A 251 16.12 -1.79 24.62
N LYS A 252 16.35 -3.06 25.00
CA LYS A 252 16.40 -4.20 24.05
C LYS A 252 15.03 -4.60 23.49
N GLU A 253 13.94 -4.10 24.04
CA GLU A 253 12.57 -4.40 23.59
C GLU A 253 12.16 -3.53 22.39
N ILE A 254 12.97 -2.54 22.01
CA ILE A 254 12.77 -1.72 20.81
C ILE A 254 13.94 -1.98 19.85
N GLN A 255 13.64 -2.47 18.65
CA GLN A 255 14.62 -2.64 17.58
C GLN A 255 14.42 -1.60 16.48
N VAL A 256 15.53 -1.20 15.87
CA VAL A 256 15.56 -0.28 14.72
C VAL A 256 16.20 -0.98 13.54
N LYS A 257 15.53 -0.99 12.39
CA LYS A 257 16.09 -1.42 11.11
C LYS A 257 16.22 -0.20 10.19
N LEU A 258 17.38 -0.04 9.57
CA LEU A 258 17.70 1.09 8.70
C LEU A 258 18.03 0.60 7.29
N ASN A 259 17.30 1.10 6.29
CA ASN A 259 17.66 0.98 4.88
C ASN A 259 18.29 2.31 4.42
N ILE A 260 19.62 2.36 4.28
CA ILE A 260 20.42 3.58 4.03
C ILE A 260 20.39 4.02 2.53
N HIS A 261 19.50 3.47 1.71
CA HIS A 261 19.28 4.01 0.37
C HIS A 261 18.65 5.40 0.47
N SER A 262 18.87 6.31 -0.48
CA SER A 262 18.22 7.63 -0.49
C SER A 262 17.06 7.64 -1.50
N PRO A 263 15.83 7.98 -1.08
CA PRO A 263 15.35 8.14 0.30
C PRO A 263 15.25 6.79 1.05
N GLY A 264 15.54 6.80 2.35
CA GLY A 264 15.70 5.59 3.16
C GLY A 264 14.50 5.29 4.03
N LEU A 265 14.32 4.01 4.37
CA LEU A 265 13.27 3.57 5.28
C LEU A 265 13.87 3.26 6.65
N ILE A 266 13.31 3.87 7.69
CA ILE A 266 13.58 3.54 9.09
C ILE A 266 12.38 2.77 9.61
N GLU A 267 12.59 1.55 10.06
CA GLU A 267 11.55 0.70 10.65
C GLU A 267 11.83 0.51 12.15
N LEU A 268 10.85 0.85 12.98
CA LEU A 268 10.87 0.64 14.44
C LEU A 268 9.98 -0.55 14.78
N ILE A 269 10.50 -1.48 15.59
CA ILE A 269 9.79 -2.70 16.01
C ILE A 269 9.79 -2.78 17.53
N GLY A 270 8.61 -2.67 18.14
CA GLY A 270 8.41 -2.82 19.58
C GLY A 270 7.94 -4.23 19.94
N TYR A 271 8.68 -4.92 20.81
CA TYR A 271 8.38 -6.27 21.28
C TYR A 271 7.62 -6.24 22.60
N GLY A 272 6.40 -6.79 22.61
CA GLY A 272 5.56 -6.83 23.80
C GLY A 272 4.80 -5.53 24.08
N ALA A 273 3.95 -5.56 25.11
CA ALA A 273 2.93 -4.52 25.32
C ALA A 273 3.52 -3.12 25.58
N ALA A 274 4.54 -2.99 26.44
CA ALA A 274 5.12 -1.70 26.80
C ALA A 274 5.87 -1.04 25.62
N ALA A 275 6.71 -1.81 24.91
CA ALA A 275 7.41 -1.32 23.72
C ALA A 275 6.45 -0.99 22.57
N GLY A 276 5.37 -1.78 22.41
CA GLY A 276 4.33 -1.49 21.43
C GLY A 276 3.57 -0.19 21.72
N VAL A 277 3.29 0.10 22.99
CA VAL A 277 2.70 1.37 23.43
C VAL A 277 3.63 2.55 23.11
N PHE A 278 4.93 2.41 23.39
CA PHE A 278 5.92 3.44 23.05
C PHE A 278 5.95 3.78 21.57
N VAL A 279 6.10 2.76 20.69
CA VAL A 279 6.14 2.97 19.23
C VAL A 279 4.88 3.68 18.74
N SER A 280 3.72 3.32 19.31
CA SER A 280 2.43 3.92 18.98
C SER A 280 2.36 5.40 19.38
N ILE A 281 2.76 5.75 20.60
CA ILE A 281 2.76 7.13 21.10
C ILE A 281 3.74 8.00 20.30
N LEU A 282 4.94 7.49 20.04
CA LEU A 282 5.96 8.19 19.26
C LEU A 282 5.43 8.53 17.85
N MET A 283 4.84 7.57 17.17
CA MET A 283 4.31 7.76 15.82
C MET A 283 3.11 8.71 15.79
N PHE A 284 2.21 8.59 16.75
CA PHE A 284 1.08 9.51 16.88
C PHE A 284 1.57 10.94 17.13
N SER A 285 2.59 11.12 17.97
CA SER A 285 3.20 12.42 18.26
C SER A 285 3.88 13.03 17.04
N ILE A 286 4.63 12.23 16.27
CA ILE A 286 5.25 12.67 15.00
C ILE A 286 4.16 13.06 13.99
N ASN A 287 3.13 12.22 13.81
CA ASN A 287 2.03 12.51 12.89
C ASN A 287 1.30 13.81 13.25
N HIS A 288 1.01 14.01 14.53
CA HIS A 288 0.39 15.22 15.04
C HIS A 288 1.28 16.47 14.86
N LEU A 289 2.59 16.35 15.06
CA LEU A 289 3.53 17.45 14.81
C LEU A 289 3.54 17.86 13.32
N ILE A 290 3.50 16.89 12.42
CA ILE A 290 3.57 17.12 10.97
C ILE A 290 2.23 17.64 10.43
N ASN A 291 1.15 16.92 10.68
CA ASN A 291 -0.15 17.14 10.05
C ASN A 291 -1.11 18.00 10.90
N GLY A 292 -0.85 18.17 12.21
CA GLY A 292 -1.77 18.83 13.13
C GLY A 292 -2.81 17.89 13.75
N GLY A 293 -3.63 18.41 14.66
CA GLY A 293 -4.75 17.70 15.31
C GLY A 293 -4.90 18.02 16.81
N LYS A 294 -5.61 17.11 17.51
CA LYS A 294 -5.76 16.77 18.95
C LYS A 294 -4.59 16.06 19.72
N LEU A 295 -3.78 16.60 20.64
CA LEU A 295 -2.75 15.87 21.44
C LEU A 295 -2.39 16.51 22.81
N ASN A 296 -3.06 16.09 23.89
CA ASN A 296 -2.44 16.09 25.22
C ASN A 296 -2.43 14.65 25.72
N LEU A 297 -1.26 14.16 26.12
CA LEU A 297 -1.06 12.83 26.68
C LEU A 297 -1.17 12.93 28.20
N SER A 298 -2.21 12.34 28.80
CA SER A 298 -2.30 12.20 30.27
C SER A 298 -2.31 10.73 30.66
N PHE A 299 -1.35 10.33 31.50
CA PHE A 299 -1.25 8.98 32.02
C PHE A 299 -1.89 8.90 33.40
N LYS A 300 -2.94 8.08 33.57
CA LYS A 300 -3.45 7.73 34.90
C LYS A 300 -3.63 6.22 35.01
N LYS A 301 -2.91 5.65 35.96
CA LYS A 301 -3.05 4.26 36.38
C LYS A 301 -4.11 4.21 37.47
N ASP A 302 -5.17 3.43 37.28
CA ASP A 302 -6.12 3.17 38.37
C ASP A 302 -5.54 2.17 39.39
N ASP A 303 -6.11 2.11 40.59
CA ASP A 303 -5.68 1.21 41.67
C ASP A 303 -5.78 -0.30 41.31
N LYS A 304 -6.32 -0.63 40.13
CA LYS A 304 -6.48 -2.00 39.61
C LYS A 304 -5.51 -2.30 38.46
N GLY A 305 -4.60 -1.39 38.14
CA GLY A 305 -3.60 -1.56 37.08
C GLY A 305 -4.13 -1.35 35.66
N ASN A 306 -5.33 -0.78 35.49
CA ASN A 306 -5.82 -0.37 34.18
C ASN A 306 -5.28 1.01 33.82
N ILE A 307 -4.94 1.18 32.54
CA ILE A 307 -4.42 2.43 31.98
C ILE A 307 -5.60 3.16 31.35
N ASP A 308 -5.93 4.36 31.85
CA ASP A 308 -6.96 5.22 31.28
C ASP A 308 -6.29 6.27 30.38
N PHE A 309 -6.72 6.34 29.12
CA PHE A 309 -6.14 7.19 28.07
C PHE A 309 -7.11 8.30 27.69
N SER A 310 -6.69 9.56 27.75
CA SER A 310 -7.45 10.71 27.22
C SER A 310 -6.55 11.61 26.36
N VAL A 311 -7.12 12.25 25.34
CA VAL A 311 -6.42 13.04 24.31
C VAL A 311 -7.07 14.41 24.15
N ASP A 312 -6.35 15.52 24.41
CA ASP A 312 -6.88 16.87 24.10
C ASP A 312 -5.82 18.00 23.97
N ALA A 313 -5.26 18.26 22.78
CA ALA A 313 -4.62 19.55 22.45
C ALA A 313 -4.69 19.90 20.96
N GLU A 314 -4.88 21.16 20.59
CA GLU A 314 -5.11 21.51 19.19
C GLU A 314 -3.90 22.22 18.57
N THR A 315 -3.31 21.65 17.51
CA THR A 315 -2.29 22.31 16.70
C THR A 315 -2.59 22.14 15.21
N LYS A 316 -2.28 23.16 14.41
CA LYS A 316 -2.38 23.07 12.93
C LYS A 316 -1.22 22.29 12.29
N GLY A 317 -0.25 21.83 13.09
CA GLY A 317 0.93 21.10 12.61
C GLY A 317 1.84 21.93 11.70
N LEU A 318 2.92 21.31 11.21
CA LEU A 318 3.86 21.95 10.28
C LEU A 318 3.23 22.18 8.90
N LYS A 319 2.45 21.22 8.40
CA LYS A 319 1.76 21.33 7.10
C LYS A 319 0.67 22.38 7.10
N GLY A 320 -0.25 22.36 8.07
CA GLY A 320 -1.31 23.37 8.14
C GLY A 320 -0.74 24.78 8.31
N ARG A 321 0.36 24.96 9.05
CA ARG A 321 1.08 26.26 9.12
C ARG A 321 1.78 26.64 7.80
N ALA A 322 2.23 25.67 7.00
CA ALA A 322 2.82 25.94 5.69
C ALA A 322 1.72 26.33 4.68
N GLU A 323 0.58 25.65 4.71
CA GLU A 323 -0.60 25.98 3.90
C GLU A 323 -1.17 27.35 4.25
N GLU A 324 -1.27 27.69 5.53
CA GLU A 324 -1.68 29.04 5.96
C GLU A 324 -0.72 30.12 5.50
N ARG A 325 0.60 29.89 5.58
CA ARG A 325 1.58 30.83 5.04
C ARG A 325 1.43 31.00 3.54
N LYS A 326 1.23 29.91 2.81
CA LYS A 326 0.97 29.96 1.37
C LYS A 326 -0.33 30.72 1.05
N LYS A 327 -1.42 30.46 1.79
CA LYS A 327 -2.70 31.20 1.69
C LYS A 327 -2.50 32.70 2.02
N LEU A 328 -1.68 33.04 3.00
CA LEU A 328 -1.38 34.43 3.39
C LEU A 328 -0.56 35.16 2.32
N GLU A 329 0.51 34.55 1.82
CA GLU A 329 1.32 35.09 0.71
C GLU A 329 0.47 35.34 -0.54
N LEU A 330 -0.40 34.38 -0.88
CA LEU A 330 -1.35 34.52 -1.99
C LEU A 330 -2.33 35.68 -1.78
N LYS A 331 -2.80 35.88 -0.55
CA LYS A 331 -3.70 36.99 -0.19
C LYS A 331 -3.01 38.34 -0.28
N GLU A 332 -1.75 38.45 0.18
CA GLU A 332 -0.94 39.67 0.04
C GLU A 332 -0.66 40.02 -1.42
N GLN A 333 -0.36 39.01 -2.25
CA GLN A 333 -0.18 39.18 -3.69
C GLN A 333 -1.47 39.64 -4.39
N ALA A 334 -2.63 39.09 -4.01
CA ALA A 334 -3.92 39.53 -4.52
C ALA A 334 -4.24 41.00 -4.13
N GLN A 335 -3.90 41.40 -2.90
CA GLN A 335 -4.06 42.78 -2.44
C GLN A 335 -3.14 43.74 -3.18
N MET A 336 -1.87 43.37 -3.40
CA MET A 336 -0.91 44.13 -4.20
C MET A 336 -1.39 44.29 -5.65
N ALA A 337 -1.89 43.22 -6.29
CA ALA A 337 -2.43 43.29 -7.65
C ALA A 337 -3.65 44.23 -7.73
N THR A 338 -4.51 44.21 -6.71
CA THR A 338 -5.66 45.12 -6.61
C THR A 338 -5.20 46.57 -6.45
N LEU A 339 -4.22 46.82 -5.59
CA LEU A 339 -3.65 48.15 -5.35
C LEU A 339 -2.96 48.71 -6.61
N ILE A 340 -2.21 47.89 -7.35
CA ILE A 340 -1.57 48.26 -8.63
C ILE A 340 -2.63 48.66 -9.67
N LYS A 341 -3.76 47.94 -9.70
CA LYS A 341 -4.88 48.23 -10.59
C LYS A 341 -5.62 49.52 -10.20
N GLU A 342 -5.76 49.80 -8.91
CA GLU A 342 -6.38 51.03 -8.40
C GLU A 342 -5.48 52.27 -8.55
N LEU A 343 -4.15 52.10 -8.46
CA LEU A 343 -3.17 53.18 -8.57
C LEU A 343 -2.84 53.61 -10.02
N ASP A 344 -3.46 53.01 -11.04
CA ASP A 344 -3.22 53.26 -12.49
C ASP A 344 -1.71 53.31 -12.82
N VAL A 345 -0.93 52.37 -12.28
CA VAL A 345 0.53 52.35 -12.44
C VAL A 345 0.87 51.98 -13.89
N LYS A 346 1.24 52.96 -14.72
CA LYS A 346 1.55 52.77 -16.16
C LYS A 346 2.93 52.17 -16.42
N ASN A 347 3.29 51.08 -15.75
CA ASN A 347 4.48 50.30 -16.10
C ASN A 347 4.08 48.94 -16.69
N PRO A 348 4.13 48.75 -18.03
CA PRO A 348 3.59 47.58 -18.70
C PRO A 348 4.22 46.25 -18.28
N GLU A 349 5.52 46.23 -17.99
CA GLU A 349 6.26 44.99 -17.65
C GLU A 349 5.91 44.49 -16.23
N LEU A 350 5.71 45.42 -15.28
CA LEU A 350 5.29 45.09 -13.91
C LEU A 350 3.85 44.57 -13.86
N ILE A 351 2.96 45.09 -14.72
CA ILE A 351 1.55 44.68 -14.76
C ILE A 351 1.41 43.27 -15.36
N SER A 352 2.16 42.93 -16.42
CA SER A 352 2.06 41.62 -17.07
C SER A 352 2.53 40.48 -16.17
N ASP A 353 3.64 40.66 -15.45
CA ASP A 353 4.18 39.62 -14.57
C ASP A 353 3.28 39.36 -13.37
N VAL A 354 2.77 40.42 -12.72
CA VAL A 354 1.86 40.29 -11.58
C VAL A 354 0.53 39.64 -11.96
N LEU A 355 -0.06 40.00 -13.10
CA LEU A 355 -1.34 39.42 -13.57
C LEU A 355 -1.20 37.98 -14.05
N PHE A 356 -0.08 37.63 -14.70
CA PHE A 356 0.19 36.26 -15.13
C PHE A 356 0.37 35.32 -13.94
N HIS A 357 1.09 35.76 -12.90
CA HIS A 357 1.23 35.00 -11.66
C HIS A 357 -0.09 34.88 -10.88
N TYR A 358 -0.89 35.95 -10.82
CA TYR A 358 -2.21 35.95 -10.17
C TYR A 358 -3.19 34.93 -10.78
N ASN A 359 -3.34 34.90 -12.12
CA ASN A 359 -4.25 33.96 -12.78
C ASN A 359 -3.82 32.49 -12.64
N ARG A 360 -2.51 32.23 -12.58
CA ARG A 360 -1.99 30.87 -12.35
C ARG A 360 -2.21 30.41 -10.91
N GLN A 361 -2.23 31.35 -9.96
CA GLN A 361 -2.40 31.09 -8.54
C GLN A 361 -3.86 31.03 -8.10
N SER A 362 -4.78 31.80 -8.70
CA SER A 362 -6.22 31.71 -8.40
C SER A 362 -6.76 30.30 -8.67
N ASN A 363 -6.33 29.70 -9.78
CA ASN A 363 -6.67 28.31 -10.11
C ASN A 363 -6.16 27.30 -9.06
N GLN A 364 -5.05 27.58 -8.36
CA GLN A 364 -4.54 26.72 -7.29
C GLN A 364 -5.29 26.89 -5.96
N ILE A 365 -5.83 28.09 -5.69
CA ILE A 365 -6.65 28.37 -4.51
C ILE A 365 -8.00 27.66 -4.65
N ASP A 366 -8.62 27.74 -5.83
CA ASP A 366 -9.88 27.06 -6.13
C ASP A 366 -9.73 25.52 -6.06
N GLU A 367 -8.57 24.96 -6.40
CA GLU A 367 -8.27 23.53 -6.21
C GLU A 367 -8.16 23.17 -4.72
N LEU A 368 -7.46 23.97 -3.91
CA LEU A 368 -7.28 23.71 -2.48
C LEU A 368 -8.59 23.83 -1.68
N GLU A 369 -9.44 24.83 -1.96
CA GLU A 369 -10.74 25.00 -1.29
C GLU A 369 -11.75 23.89 -1.65
N ASN A 370 -11.65 23.32 -2.84
CA ASN A 370 -12.46 22.17 -3.24
C ASN A 370 -11.97 20.84 -2.63
N THR A 371 -10.74 20.79 -2.11
CA THR A 371 -10.20 19.62 -1.42
C THR A 371 -10.64 19.59 0.05
N GLU A 372 -10.69 20.76 0.71
CA GLU A 372 -11.18 20.90 2.11
C GLU A 372 -12.69 20.58 2.24
N LYS A 373 -13.51 20.85 1.22
CA LYS A 373 -14.97 20.53 1.25
C LYS A 373 -15.32 19.05 1.06
N LYS A 374 -14.36 18.19 0.79
CA LYS A 374 -14.57 16.73 0.64
C LYS A 374 -14.17 15.91 1.88
N GLU A 375 -13.60 16.55 2.91
CA GLU A 375 -13.17 15.90 4.15
C GLU A 375 -13.97 16.33 5.40
N GLU A 376 -15.03 17.14 5.25
CA GLU A 376 -16.14 17.25 6.23
C GLU A 376 -17.23 16.22 5.92
#